data_AF-A0A7C4XEB9-F1
#
_entry.id   AF-A0A7C4XEB9-F1
#
_cell.length_a   1.000
_cell.length_b   1.000
_cell.length_c   1.000
_cell.angle_alpha   90.00
_cell.angle_beta   90.00
_cell.angle_gamma   90.00
#
_symmetry.space_group_name_H-M   'P 1'
#
loop_
_entity.id
_entity.type
_entity.pdbx_description
1 polymer ?
#
loop_
_entity_poly.entity_id
_entity_poly.type
_entity_poly.pdbx_seq_one_letter_code
_entity_poly.pdbx_strand_id
1 'polypeptide(L)'
;MAPKRKKPAAGSKDNSAYYWTRYKELFPRYFWDEETKLADIVIAGAHGSVLCDADGKEYIDLTSQWATNNLGNVNPEILKATVD
;
A
#
# COMPACT_ATOMS: atom_id res chain seq x y z
N MET A 1 -11.22 -26.22 -1.35
CA MET A 1 -10.47 -25.05 -0.83
C MET A 1 -9.48 -24.64 -1.90
N ALA A 2 -9.43 -23.36 -2.29
CA ALA A 2 -8.40 -22.88 -3.20
C ALA A 2 -7.01 -23.10 -2.56
N PRO A 3 -5.97 -23.50 -3.33
CA PRO A 3 -4.64 -23.71 -2.79
C PRO A 3 -4.12 -22.43 -2.12
N LYS A 4 -3.52 -22.55 -0.94
CA LYS A 4 -2.92 -21.41 -0.23
C LYS A 4 -1.74 -20.88 -1.06
N ARG A 5 -1.95 -19.82 -1.85
CA ARG A 5 -0.87 -19.10 -2.53
C ARG A 5 0.09 -18.53 -1.48
N LYS A 6 1.38 -18.87 -1.60
CA LYS A 6 2.43 -18.37 -0.72
C LYS A 6 2.55 -16.86 -0.91
N LYS A 7 2.54 -16.11 0.19
CA LYS A 7 2.77 -14.66 0.15
C LYS A 7 4.18 -14.39 -0.40
N PRO A 8 4.33 -13.53 -1.41
CA PRO A 8 5.64 -13.06 -1.88
C PRO A 8 6.45 -12.36 -0.77
N ALA A 9 7.77 -12.36 -0.92
CA ALA A 9 8.67 -11.62 -0.02
C ALA A 9 8.52 -10.11 -0.24
N ALA A 10 8.74 -9.30 0.79
CA ALA A 10 8.69 -7.84 0.65
C ALA A 10 9.73 -7.37 -0.39
N GLY A 11 9.32 -6.50 -1.33
CA GLY A 11 10.19 -5.95 -2.37
C GLY A 11 10.55 -6.90 -3.51
N SER A 12 9.96 -8.10 -3.60
CA SER A 12 10.10 -8.93 -4.81
C SER A 12 9.37 -8.30 -5.99
N LYS A 13 9.85 -8.50 -7.22
CA LYS A 13 9.11 -8.09 -8.44
C LYS A 13 7.73 -8.76 -8.50
N ASP A 14 6.75 -8.05 -9.07
CA ASP A 14 5.36 -8.49 -9.28
C ASP A 14 4.60 -8.85 -8.00
N ASN A 15 4.99 -8.23 -6.89
CA ASN A 15 4.33 -8.34 -5.59
C ASN A 15 2.91 -7.79 -5.63
N SER A 16 2.70 -6.67 -6.31
CA SER A 16 1.39 -6.00 -6.39
C SER A 16 0.32 -6.91 -7.00
N ALA A 17 0.69 -7.74 -7.99
CA ALA A 17 -0.24 -8.68 -8.63
C ALA A 17 -0.84 -9.71 -7.65
N TYR A 18 -0.05 -10.16 -6.67
CA TYR A 18 -0.54 -11.02 -5.60
C TYR A 18 -1.65 -10.32 -4.80
N TYR A 19 -1.40 -9.09 -4.35
CA TYR A 19 -2.35 -8.34 -3.55
C TYR A 19 -3.61 -7.97 -4.33
N TRP A 20 -3.49 -7.59 -5.60
CA TRP A 20 -4.65 -7.33 -6.46
C TRP A 20 -5.51 -8.57 -6.68
N THR A 21 -4.88 -9.74 -6.85
CA THR A 21 -5.64 -11.00 -6.94
C THR A 21 -6.43 -11.25 -5.65
N ARG A 22 -5.77 -11.09 -4.49
CA ARG A 22 -6.42 -11.27 -3.18
C ARG A 22 -7.53 -10.25 -2.95
N TYR A 23 -7.33 -9.00 -3.38
CA TYR A 23 -8.33 -7.94 -3.29
C TYR A 23 -9.61 -8.32 -4.05
N LYS A 24 -9.46 -8.84 -5.27
CA LYS A 24 -10.59 -9.32 -6.10
C LYS A 24 -11.31 -10.53 -5.50
N GLU A 25 -10.59 -11.43 -4.83
CA GLU A 25 -11.16 -12.61 -4.17
C GLU A 25 -11.91 -12.28 -2.86
N LEU A 26 -11.44 -11.26 -2.12
CA LEU A 26 -11.90 -10.99 -0.76
C LEU A 26 -12.92 -9.86 -0.66
N PHE A 27 -12.85 -8.87 -1.54
CA PHE A 27 -13.68 -7.67 -1.45
C PHE A 27 -14.86 -7.71 -2.43
N PRO A 28 -16.00 -7.12 -2.06
CA PRO A 28 -17.14 -6.93 -2.97
C PRO A 28 -16.74 -6.22 -4.26
N ARG A 29 -17.49 -6.50 -5.33
CA ARG A 29 -17.20 -6.00 -6.69
C ARG A 29 -16.99 -4.51 -6.81
N TYR A 30 -17.85 -3.72 -6.19
CA TYR A 30 -17.79 -2.26 -6.29
C TYR A 30 -16.51 -1.63 -5.72
N PHE A 31 -15.66 -2.37 -4.99
CA PHE A 31 -14.39 -1.85 -4.50
C PHE A 31 -13.28 -1.87 -5.55
N TRP A 32 -13.29 -2.84 -6.46
CA TRP A 32 -12.24 -3.04 -7.47
C TRP A 32 -12.71 -2.76 -8.90
N ASP A 33 -13.92 -2.23 -9.07
CA ASP A 33 -14.51 -2.01 -10.38
C ASP A 33 -13.74 -0.89 -11.09
N GLU A 34 -13.37 -1.11 -12.36
CA GLU A 34 -12.56 -0.16 -13.13
C GLU A 34 -13.24 1.20 -13.27
N GLU A 35 -14.58 1.27 -13.23
CA GLU A 35 -15.32 2.54 -13.26
C GLU A 35 -15.21 3.35 -11.96
N THR A 36 -14.90 2.67 -10.85
CA THR A 36 -14.87 3.26 -9.50
C THR A 36 -13.47 3.28 -8.88
N LYS A 37 -12.48 2.69 -9.57
CA LYS A 37 -11.13 2.51 -9.06
C LYS A 37 -10.42 3.86 -8.96
N LEU A 38 -10.05 4.23 -7.73
CA LEU A 38 -9.36 5.50 -7.45
C LEU A 38 -7.83 5.40 -7.52
N ALA A 39 -7.27 4.20 -7.40
CA ALA A 39 -5.82 3.99 -7.45
C ALA A 39 -5.46 2.58 -7.93
N ASP A 40 -4.29 2.45 -8.56
CA ASP A 40 -3.73 1.18 -9.04
C ASP A 40 -2.32 0.91 -8.49
N ILE A 41 -2.10 1.23 -7.21
CA ILE A 41 -0.83 1.04 -6.52
C ILE A 41 -1.07 0.29 -5.21
N VAL A 42 -0.15 -0.61 -4.87
CA VAL A 42 -0.15 -1.33 -3.58
C VAL A 42 1.03 -0.80 -2.77
N ILE A 43 0.75 -0.03 -1.73
CA ILE A 43 1.79 0.56 -0.88
C ILE A 43 2.24 -0.46 0.17
N ALA A 44 3.56 -0.70 0.25
CA ALA A 44 4.17 -1.57 1.23
C ALA A 44 4.78 -0.80 2.41
N GLY A 45 5.11 0.48 2.20
CA GLY A 45 5.67 1.35 3.23
C GLY A 45 5.71 2.81 2.78
N ALA A 46 6.15 3.69 3.68
CA ALA A 46 6.31 5.10 3.39
C ALA A 46 7.32 5.71 4.38
N HIS A 47 7.98 6.80 3.99
CA HIS A 47 8.85 7.58 4.86
C HIS A 47 8.99 9.02 4.35
N GLY A 48 8.99 10.01 5.24
CA GLY A 48 9.05 11.41 4.84
C GLY A 48 7.99 11.75 3.78
N SER A 49 8.41 12.29 2.64
CA SER A 49 7.51 12.60 1.50
C SER A 49 7.45 11.49 0.44
N VAL A 50 7.73 10.23 0.81
CA VAL A 50 7.85 9.10 -0.14
C VAL A 50 6.89 7.96 0.22
N LEU A 51 6.23 7.41 -0.80
CA LEU A 51 5.55 6.11 -0.77
C LEU A 51 6.42 5.05 -1.45
N CYS A 52 6.52 3.87 -0.83
CA CYS A 52 7.20 2.70 -1.39
C CYS A 52 6.15 1.65 -1.77
N ASP A 53 6.05 1.28 -3.04
CA ASP A 53 5.14 0.23 -3.48
C ASP A 53 5.66 -1.17 -3.15
N ALA A 54 4.79 -2.17 -3.31
CA ALA A 54 5.12 -3.56 -3.04
C ALA A 54 6.15 -4.15 -4.02
N ASP A 55 6.34 -3.52 -5.18
CA ASP A 55 7.28 -3.92 -6.23
C ASP A 55 8.65 -3.23 -6.08
N GLY A 56 8.82 -2.35 -5.09
CA GLY A 56 10.07 -1.66 -4.76
C GLY A 56 10.27 -0.31 -5.43
N LYS A 57 9.23 0.29 -6.02
CA LYS A 57 9.29 1.65 -6.59
C LYS A 57 8.97 2.70 -5.52
N GLU A 58 9.61 3.85 -5.64
CA GLU A 58 9.39 5.01 -4.78
C GLU A 58 8.66 6.13 -5.54
N TYR A 59 7.76 6.81 -4.85
CA TYR A 59 6.92 7.87 -5.38
C TYR A 59 6.92 9.06 -4.44
N ILE A 60 6.92 10.28 -4.98
CA ILE A 60 6.67 11.50 -4.18
C ILE A 60 5.21 11.49 -3.73
N ASP A 61 4.97 11.54 -2.42
CA ASP A 61 3.64 11.54 -1.81
C ASP A 61 3.03 12.95 -1.82
N LEU A 62 2.30 13.27 -2.88
CA LEU A 62 1.49 14.49 -2.96
C LEU A 62 0.09 14.33 -2.36
N THR A 63 -0.26 13.12 -1.89
CA THR A 63 -1.57 12.85 -1.29
C THR A 63 -1.57 13.17 0.20
N SER A 64 -0.41 13.00 0.84
CA SER A 64 -0.24 13.09 2.29
C SER A 64 -1.33 12.33 3.04
N GLN A 65 -1.72 11.14 2.54
CA GLN A 65 -2.85 10.36 3.05
C GLN A 65 -4.11 11.21 3.31
N TRP A 66 -4.55 11.99 2.32
CA TRP A 66 -5.66 12.94 2.46
C TRP A 66 -5.39 13.99 3.55
N ALA A 67 -4.17 14.54 3.53
CA ALA A 67 -3.65 15.56 4.46
C ALA A 67 -3.57 15.13 5.94
N THR A 68 -3.41 13.84 6.23
CA THR A 68 -3.30 13.31 7.60
C THR A 68 -1.86 13.18 8.10
N ASN A 69 -0.86 13.18 7.21
CA ASN A 69 0.55 12.99 7.56
C ASN A 69 1.45 14.16 7.12
N ASN A 70 0.96 15.41 7.24
CA ASN A 70 1.64 16.63 6.75
C ASN A 70 3.06 16.86 7.29
N LEU A 71 3.44 16.20 8.39
CA LEU A 71 4.79 16.23 8.96
C LEU A 71 5.73 15.15 8.35
N GLY A 72 5.29 14.52 7.27
CA GLY A 72 5.92 13.37 6.63
C GLY A 72 5.40 12.04 7.18
N ASN A 73 5.38 11.04 6.31
CA ASN A 73 5.14 9.64 6.65
C ASN A 73 6.17 9.17 7.69
N VAL A 74 5.70 8.49 8.73
CA VAL A 74 6.53 7.88 9.78
C VAL A 74 7.49 8.91 10.41
N ASN A 75 6.97 10.09 10.73
CA ASN A 75 7.75 11.11 11.42
C ASN A 75 8.35 10.55 12.73
N PRO A 76 9.67 10.69 12.99
CA PRO A 76 10.33 10.04 14.13
C PRO A 76 9.80 10.46 15.51
N GLU A 77 9.43 11.73 15.66
CA GLU A 77 8.90 12.26 16.94
C GLU A 77 7.50 11.69 17.21
N ILE A 78 6.65 11.67 16.18
CA ILE A 78 5.32 11.06 16.26
C ILE A 78 5.45 9.56 16.53
N LEU A 79 6.29 8.84 15.79
CA LEU A 79 6.49 7.40 15.95
C LEU A 79 6.86 7.07 17.41
N LYS A 80 7.84 7.80 17.96
CA LYS A 80 8.29 7.64 19.35
C LYS A 80 7.17 7.91 20.36
N ALA A 81 6.25 8.83 20.07
CA ALA A 81 5.13 9.13 20.93
C ALA A 81 3.98 8.10 20.84
N THR A 82 3.90 7.36 19.73
CA THR A 82 2.79 6.42 19.46
C THR A 82 3.10 4.96 19.74
N VAL A 83 4.38 4.60 19.78
CA VAL A 83 4.81 3.22 20.01
C VAL A 83 5.37 3.14 21.42
N ASP A 84 4.66 2.41 22.29
CA ASP A 84 5.09 2.03 23.64
C ASP A 84 6.26 1.02 23.61
#